data_AF-A0A9P9L5E7-F1
#
_entry.id   AF-A0A9P9L5E7-F1
#
_cell.length_a   1.000
_cell.length_b   1.000
_cell.length_c   1.000
_cell.angle_alpha   90.00
_cell.angle_beta   90.00
_cell.angle_gamma   90.00
#
_symmetry.space_group_name_H-M   'P 1'
#
loop_
_entity.id
_entity.type
_entity.pdbx_description
1 polymer ?
#
loop_
_entity_poly.entity_id
_entity_poly.type
_entity_poly.pdbx_seq_one_letter_code
_entity_poly.pdbx_strand_id
1 'polypeptide(L)'
;MYRRVSTTTTSSLVNSSCCSLCFTVLTFPGEPLSELDLPGGNVSLGNGSSNECRKPADITLVRSRIFYAKPSLTSRGSIQPGYKHIHVLNRYPRVPDPSDAQKSDQNVQRQHMLKIMMYMFPRQFGLHNVFTSQVDFSKTSQKFQDYTLREDEIAPAFQPKPGQTGIQMPKIPKRLRGDLEQLVERLQTRHGRCSYVELLRHYCPCVFDRPHRTRKPKMEKDFISSHKPKQSQLVSTASRRRRAFSQKPPEKVWADTQLPALPECKSLVDLATPTSQVSAFCQAVLSKIIPHKFWGDEDVQKHNESMIMRKIDHFVELRRFETMSLHEMSQNLKI
;
A
#
# COMPACT_ATOMS: atom_id res chain seq x y z
N MET A 1 -27.81 5.89 0.46
CA MET A 1 -26.95 6.91 1.12
C MET A 1 -25.49 6.57 0.88
N TYR A 2 -24.89 7.30 -0.07
CA TYR A 2 -23.47 7.48 -0.43
C TYR A 2 -22.48 6.29 -0.31
N ARG A 3 -22.37 5.53 -1.41
CA ARG A 3 -21.11 4.91 -1.86
C ARG A 3 -20.17 6.05 -2.25
N ARG A 4 -19.00 6.22 -1.61
CA ARG A 4 -17.88 7.03 -2.16
C ARG A 4 -16.65 6.94 -1.25
N VAL A 5 -15.51 6.67 -1.88
CA VAL A 5 -14.19 6.54 -1.26
C VAL A 5 -13.42 7.81 -1.64
N SER A 6 -13.03 8.63 -0.66
CA SER A 6 -12.22 9.82 -0.94
C SER A 6 -10.84 9.40 -1.47
N THR A 7 -10.16 10.26 -2.23
CA THR A 7 -8.77 10.08 -2.67
C THR A 7 -7.79 9.82 -1.52
N THR A 8 -8.14 10.25 -0.30
CA THR A 8 -7.41 9.96 0.94
C THR A 8 -7.60 8.51 1.43
N THR A 9 -8.74 7.90 1.08
CA THR A 9 -9.14 6.53 1.42
C THR A 9 -8.55 5.50 0.47
N THR A 10 -8.16 5.87 -0.77
CA THR A 10 -7.52 4.95 -1.73
C THR A 10 -6.13 4.48 -1.28
N SER A 11 -5.33 5.36 -0.68
CA SER A 11 -4.05 4.98 -0.03
C SER A 11 -4.27 4.11 1.21
N SER A 12 -5.37 4.33 1.95
CA SER A 12 -5.74 3.54 3.13
C SER A 12 -6.31 2.14 2.81
N LEU A 13 -6.95 1.98 1.64
CA LEU A 13 -7.45 0.68 1.14
C LEU A 13 -6.31 -0.31 0.84
N VAL A 14 -5.20 0.18 0.28
CA VAL A 14 -3.97 -0.63 0.09
C VAL A 14 -3.41 -1.11 1.42
N ASN A 15 -3.55 -0.29 2.47
CA ASN A 15 -2.98 -0.56 3.78
C ASN A 15 -3.76 -1.57 4.62
N SER A 16 -5.08 -1.50 4.64
CA SER A 16 -5.89 -2.37 5.49
C SER A 16 -6.57 -3.53 4.77
N SER A 17 -6.83 -3.41 3.47
CA SER A 17 -7.58 -4.42 2.73
C SER A 17 -6.65 -5.32 1.94
N CYS A 18 -5.71 -4.75 1.17
CA CYS A 18 -4.76 -5.55 0.40
C CYS A 18 -3.79 -6.37 1.28
N CYS A 19 -3.44 -5.86 2.46
CA CYS A 19 -2.61 -6.56 3.44
C CYS A 19 -3.32 -7.80 4.01
N SER A 20 -4.54 -7.64 4.52
CA SER A 20 -5.35 -8.78 4.98
C SER A 20 -5.73 -9.73 3.84
N LEU A 21 -6.00 -9.23 2.62
CA LEU A 21 -6.32 -10.04 1.44
C LEU A 21 -5.12 -10.89 0.97
N CYS A 22 -3.93 -10.30 0.83
CA CYS A 22 -2.70 -11.03 0.49
C CYS A 22 -2.39 -12.13 1.52
N PHE A 23 -2.41 -11.80 2.82
CA PHE A 23 -2.03 -12.78 3.84
C PHE A 23 -3.09 -13.88 4.07
N THR A 24 -4.34 -13.62 3.70
CA THR A 24 -5.44 -14.58 3.85
C THR A 24 -5.58 -15.54 2.66
N VAL A 25 -5.22 -15.13 1.44
CA VAL A 25 -5.24 -16.01 0.26
C VAL A 25 -4.04 -16.95 0.23
N LEU A 26 -2.89 -16.51 0.75
CA LEU A 26 -1.65 -17.28 0.73
C LEU A 26 -1.58 -18.41 1.75
N THR A 27 -2.55 -18.51 2.67
CA THR A 27 -2.63 -19.61 3.65
C THR A 27 -3.26 -20.90 3.11
N PHE A 28 -3.69 -20.93 1.84
CA PHE A 28 -4.17 -22.15 1.18
C PHE A 28 -3.21 -22.62 0.08
N PRO A 29 -2.33 -23.58 0.39
CA PRO A 29 -1.97 -24.60 -0.59
C PRO A 29 -2.17 -26.00 0.01
N GLY A 30 -3.32 -26.63 -0.24
CA GLY A 30 -3.55 -28.08 -0.04
C GLY A 30 -4.42 -28.48 1.15
N GLU A 31 -5.56 -29.13 0.83
CA GLU A 31 -6.50 -29.96 1.60
C GLU A 31 -7.25 -29.35 2.82
N PRO A 32 -8.58 -29.60 2.98
CA PRO A 32 -9.34 -29.18 4.16
C PRO A 32 -8.92 -29.97 5.41
N LEU A 33 -8.66 -29.23 6.49
CA LEU A 33 -8.20 -29.71 7.81
C LEU A 33 -9.21 -30.57 8.60
N SER A 34 -10.33 -30.99 8.01
CA SER A 34 -11.29 -31.88 8.65
C SER A 34 -10.87 -33.36 8.64
N GLU A 35 -9.80 -33.74 7.93
CA GLU A 35 -9.42 -35.15 7.73
C GLU A 35 -8.02 -35.54 8.26
N LEU A 36 -7.33 -34.67 9.00
CA LEU A 36 -6.05 -35.03 9.64
C LEU A 36 -6.25 -35.35 11.12
N ASP A 37 -6.78 -36.53 11.40
CA ASP A 37 -6.54 -37.20 12.67
C ASP A 37 -5.05 -37.58 12.74
N LEU A 38 -4.30 -36.90 13.60
CA LEU A 38 -2.94 -37.33 13.97
C LEU A 38 -3.01 -38.06 15.32
N PRO A 39 -2.66 -39.35 15.39
CA PRO A 39 -2.58 -40.06 16.64
C PRO A 39 -1.25 -39.74 17.35
N GLY A 40 -1.33 -39.44 18.64
CA GLY A 40 -0.21 -39.60 19.58
C GLY A 40 0.49 -38.31 20.02
N GLY A 41 0.20 -37.88 21.24
CA GLY A 41 0.94 -36.83 21.93
C GLY A 41 0.29 -36.42 23.25
N ASN A 42 0.10 -37.37 24.17
CA ASN A 42 -0.36 -37.10 25.54
C ASN A 42 0.68 -36.21 26.26
N VAL A 43 0.36 -34.94 26.45
CA VAL A 43 0.87 -34.15 27.58
C VAL A 43 -0.32 -33.36 28.13
N SER A 44 -0.86 -33.86 29.24
CA SER A 44 -1.90 -33.20 30.03
C SER A 44 -1.39 -31.86 30.56
N LEU A 45 -2.09 -30.78 30.20
CA LEU A 45 -2.08 -29.50 30.92
C LEU A 45 -3.49 -28.90 30.83
N GLY A 46 -4.21 -28.95 31.95
CA GLY A 46 -5.23 -27.98 32.39
C GLY A 46 -6.49 -27.79 31.55
N ASN A 47 -7.64 -28.16 32.11
CA ASN A 47 -8.99 -27.80 31.69
C ASN A 47 -9.15 -26.37 31.13
N GLY A 48 -9.68 -26.24 29.90
CA GLY A 48 -10.25 -24.98 29.41
C GLY A 48 -10.24 -24.78 27.90
N SER A 49 -11.26 -25.32 27.22
CA SER A 49 -11.60 -25.21 25.79
C SER A 49 -10.74 -26.04 24.83
N SER A 50 -11.40 -27.00 24.19
CA SER A 50 -11.02 -27.47 22.85
C SER A 50 -10.76 -26.24 21.98
N ASN A 51 -9.54 -26.07 21.48
CA ASN A 51 -9.22 -25.04 20.48
C ASN A 51 -9.93 -25.43 19.16
N GLU A 52 -11.24 -25.25 19.10
CA GLU A 52 -12.01 -25.42 17.88
C GLU A 52 -11.52 -24.38 16.86
N CYS A 53 -11.07 -24.88 15.72
CA CYS A 53 -10.68 -24.03 14.61
C CYS A 53 -11.91 -23.25 14.14
N ARG A 54 -11.81 -21.92 14.10
CA ARG A 54 -12.88 -21.06 13.60
C ARG A 54 -13.20 -21.43 12.16
N LYS A 55 -14.49 -21.43 11.82
CA LYS A 55 -14.93 -21.68 10.44
C LYS A 55 -14.52 -20.51 9.55
N PRO A 56 -14.13 -20.76 8.28
CA PRO A 56 -13.80 -19.70 7.32
C PRO A 56 -14.92 -18.65 7.14
N ALA A 57 -16.19 -19.03 7.32
CA ALA A 57 -17.32 -18.12 7.26
C ALA A 57 -17.33 -17.10 8.42
N ASP A 58 -16.77 -17.45 9.57
CA ASP A 58 -16.72 -16.59 10.76
C ASP A 58 -15.54 -15.61 10.72
N ILE A 59 -14.57 -15.83 9.84
CA ILE A 59 -13.38 -14.98 9.69
C ILE A 59 -13.69 -13.88 8.68
N THR A 60 -14.01 -12.69 9.17
CA THR A 60 -14.36 -11.53 8.32
C THR A 60 -13.17 -10.59 8.12
N LEU A 61 -13.07 -10.01 6.92
CA LEU A 61 -12.10 -8.96 6.63
C LEU A 61 -12.49 -7.67 7.37
N VAL A 62 -11.55 -7.08 8.11
CA VAL A 62 -11.77 -5.91 8.98
C VAL A 62 -11.87 -4.62 8.14
N ARG A 63 -12.97 -4.48 7.40
CA ARG A 63 -13.25 -3.34 6.52
C ARG A 63 -13.38 -2.02 7.29
N SER A 64 -13.79 -2.06 8.56
CA SER A 64 -13.94 -0.86 9.40
C SER A 64 -12.70 0.05 9.41
N ARG A 65 -11.51 -0.52 9.26
CA ARG A 65 -10.21 0.17 9.22
C ARG A 65 -9.98 1.05 7.97
N ILE A 66 -10.77 0.90 6.90
CA ILE A 66 -10.67 1.79 5.72
C ILE A 66 -11.42 3.10 5.95
N PHE A 67 -12.49 3.08 6.75
CA PHE A 67 -13.33 4.25 6.97
C PHE A 67 -12.61 5.22 7.91
N TYR A 68 -12.59 6.51 7.53
CA TYR A 68 -11.93 7.58 8.28
C TYR A 68 -10.42 7.40 8.49
N ALA A 69 -9.80 6.49 7.72
CA ALA A 69 -8.37 6.30 7.77
C ALA A 69 -7.64 7.57 7.31
N LYS A 70 -6.69 8.01 8.13
CA LYS A 70 -5.80 9.12 7.78
C LYS A 70 -4.71 8.64 6.82
N PRO A 71 -4.36 9.45 5.80
CA PRO A 71 -3.30 9.11 4.88
C PRO A 71 -1.97 9.16 5.60
N SER A 72 -0.97 8.43 5.11
CA SER A 72 0.42 8.68 5.51
C SER A 72 0.90 9.97 4.87
N LEU A 73 1.61 10.78 5.66
CA LEU A 73 2.19 12.04 5.22
C LEU A 73 3.72 11.94 5.28
N THR A 74 4.39 12.57 4.31
CA THR A 74 5.83 12.78 4.36
C THR A 74 6.18 13.85 5.39
N SER A 75 7.46 14.01 5.72
CA SER A 75 7.95 15.11 6.57
C SER A 75 7.62 16.50 6.02
N ARG A 76 7.35 16.60 4.72
CA ARG A 76 6.92 17.84 4.04
C ARG A 76 5.39 18.01 4.03
N GLY A 77 4.64 17.12 4.68
CA GLY A 77 3.17 17.15 4.72
C GLY A 77 2.48 16.67 3.44
N SER A 78 3.21 16.17 2.44
CA SER A 78 2.60 15.59 1.24
C SER A 78 2.09 14.18 1.49
N ILE A 79 1.04 13.76 0.77
CA ILE A 79 0.54 12.38 0.86
C ILE A 79 1.65 11.42 0.39
N GLN A 80 1.87 10.35 1.17
CA GLN A 80 2.73 9.24 0.82
C GLN A 80 1.87 8.07 0.30
N PRO A 81 1.86 7.80 -1.01
CA PRO A 81 1.09 6.68 -1.56
C PRO A 81 1.74 5.33 -1.26
N GLY A 82 0.91 4.29 -1.18
CA GLY A 82 1.34 2.92 -0.94
C GLY A 82 1.21 2.50 0.51
N TYR A 83 1.98 1.49 0.91
CA TYR A 83 1.90 0.96 2.26
C TYR A 83 2.47 1.94 3.31
N LYS A 84 1.92 1.96 4.52
CA LYS A 84 2.42 2.73 5.67
C LYS A 84 3.80 2.23 6.06
N HIS A 85 4.63 3.09 6.65
CA HIS A 85 5.97 2.70 7.14
C HIS A 85 5.93 1.54 8.15
N ILE A 86 4.83 1.40 8.92
CA ILE A 86 4.64 0.29 9.86
C ILE A 86 4.37 -1.07 9.19
N HIS A 87 4.05 -1.10 7.90
CA HIS A 87 3.74 -2.33 7.19
C HIS A 87 4.98 -3.21 7.04
N VAL A 88 4.81 -4.53 7.21
CA VAL A 88 5.92 -5.51 7.20
C VAL A 88 6.82 -5.40 5.97
N LEU A 89 6.26 -5.18 4.77
CA LEU A 89 7.05 -5.03 3.54
C LEU A 89 7.88 -3.73 3.47
N ASN A 90 7.49 -2.70 4.21
CA ASN A 90 8.28 -1.46 4.34
C ASN A 90 9.31 -1.54 5.47
N ARG A 91 9.02 -2.33 6.51
CA ARG A 91 9.93 -2.54 7.64
C ARG A 91 11.09 -3.47 7.30
N TYR A 92 10.85 -4.43 6.42
CA TYR A 92 11.82 -5.43 5.99
C TYR A 92 11.98 -5.37 4.47
N PRO A 93 12.50 -4.25 3.91
CA PRO A 93 12.72 -4.14 2.48
C PRO A 93 13.82 -5.11 2.05
N ARG A 94 13.76 -5.52 0.77
CA ARG A 94 14.91 -6.16 0.11
C ARG A 94 15.91 -5.06 -0.24
N VAL A 95 17.12 -5.16 0.27
CA VAL A 95 18.20 -4.24 -0.13
C VAL A 95 18.71 -4.68 -1.51
N PRO A 96 18.74 -3.80 -2.53
CA PRO A 96 19.36 -4.12 -3.81
C PRO A 96 20.87 -4.25 -3.61
N ASP A 97 21.42 -5.39 -4.02
CA ASP A 97 22.84 -5.74 -3.92
C ASP A 97 23.70 -4.73 -4.72
N PRO A 98 24.43 -3.80 -4.08
CA PRO A 98 25.37 -2.94 -4.76
C PRO A 98 26.73 -3.61 -4.61
N SER A 99 27.05 -4.54 -5.50
CA SER A 99 28.42 -4.91 -5.85
C SER A 99 29.43 -4.84 -4.69
N ASP A 100 29.28 -5.72 -3.70
CA ASP A 100 30.29 -6.19 -2.70
C ASP A 100 29.58 -6.77 -1.45
N ALA A 101 28.85 -7.88 -1.62
CA ALA A 101 28.08 -8.50 -0.53
C ALA A 101 28.98 -9.28 0.44
N GLN A 102 29.28 -8.69 1.60
CA GLN A 102 29.73 -9.42 2.77
C GLN A 102 28.63 -10.40 3.26
N LYS A 103 29.02 -11.55 3.82
CA LYS A 103 28.11 -12.57 4.41
C LYS A 103 27.09 -12.02 5.42
N SER A 104 27.38 -10.87 6.02
CA SER A 104 26.49 -10.15 6.95
C SER A 104 25.19 -9.67 6.28
N ASP A 105 25.25 -9.18 5.03
CA ASP A 105 24.07 -8.67 4.33
C ASP A 105 23.09 -9.81 3.97
N GLN A 106 23.62 -10.95 3.52
CA GLN A 106 22.79 -12.14 3.24
C GLN A 106 22.02 -12.64 4.47
N ASN A 107 22.65 -12.61 5.66
CA ASN A 107 21.98 -12.99 6.90
C ASN A 107 20.86 -12.02 7.28
N VAL A 108 21.06 -10.72 7.04
CA VAL A 108 20.02 -9.69 7.25
C VAL A 108 18.86 -9.88 6.27
N GLN A 109 19.15 -10.10 4.99
CA GLN A 109 18.10 -10.38 3.99
C GLN A 109 17.30 -11.64 4.34
N ARG A 110 17.98 -12.71 4.76
CA ARG A 110 17.33 -13.94 5.21
C ARG A 110 16.46 -13.71 6.44
N GLN A 111 16.93 -12.90 7.40
CA GLN A 111 16.13 -12.52 8.56
C GLN A 111 14.88 -11.74 8.16
N HIS A 112 15.00 -10.77 7.23
CA HIS A 112 13.87 -10.00 6.70
C HIS A 112 12.83 -10.89 6.03
N MET A 113 13.28 -11.81 5.17
CA MET A 113 12.42 -12.80 4.52
C MET A 113 11.69 -13.67 5.56
N LEU A 114 12.41 -14.23 6.55
CA LEU A 114 11.81 -15.06 7.60
C LEU A 114 10.74 -14.31 8.40
N LYS A 115 10.99 -13.04 8.74
CA LYS A 115 9.99 -12.21 9.42
C LYS A 115 8.74 -12.06 8.56
N ILE A 116 8.87 -11.77 7.26
CA ILE A 116 7.70 -11.69 6.36
C ILE A 116 6.96 -13.03 6.29
N MET A 117 7.68 -14.15 6.17
CA MET A 117 7.05 -15.48 6.20
C MET A 117 6.28 -15.74 7.50
N MET A 118 6.79 -15.28 8.65
CA MET A 118 6.11 -15.38 9.95
C MET A 118 4.84 -14.51 10.00
N TYR A 119 4.83 -13.36 9.33
CA TYR A 119 3.61 -12.55 9.14
C TYR A 119 2.58 -13.23 8.21
N MET A 120 3.04 -13.91 7.15
CA MET A 120 2.18 -14.62 6.18
C MET A 120 1.58 -15.92 6.73
N PHE A 121 2.41 -16.70 7.45
CA PHE A 121 2.10 -18.06 7.87
C PHE A 121 2.20 -18.24 9.39
N PRO A 122 1.54 -17.38 10.19
CA PRO A 122 1.77 -17.36 11.63
C PRO A 122 1.50 -18.71 12.30
N ARG A 123 0.45 -19.42 11.86
CA ARG A 123 0.08 -20.73 12.40
C ARG A 123 1.20 -21.77 12.22
N GLN A 124 1.85 -21.79 11.06
CA GLN A 124 2.93 -22.73 10.74
C GLN A 124 4.19 -22.47 11.57
N PHE A 125 4.37 -21.23 12.04
CA PHE A 125 5.43 -20.83 12.97
C PHE A 125 5.00 -20.87 14.45
N GLY A 126 3.79 -21.38 14.75
CA GLY A 126 3.29 -21.45 16.13
C GLY A 126 2.86 -20.11 16.73
N LEU A 127 2.63 -19.11 15.88
CA LEU A 127 2.21 -17.77 16.27
C LEU A 127 0.67 -17.65 16.33
N HIS A 128 0.20 -16.67 17.11
CA HIS A 128 -1.20 -16.27 17.28
C HIS A 128 -1.87 -16.01 15.92
N ASN A 129 -3.09 -16.50 15.72
CA ASN A 129 -3.73 -16.39 14.42
C ASN A 129 -5.25 -16.41 14.53
N VAL A 130 -5.90 -15.96 13.45
CA VAL A 130 -7.36 -15.87 13.35
C VAL A 130 -8.08 -17.22 13.39
N PHE A 131 -7.39 -18.33 13.09
CA PHE A 131 -8.02 -19.64 13.01
C PHE A 131 -8.16 -20.30 14.38
N THR A 132 -7.10 -20.29 15.18
CA THR A 132 -7.03 -21.11 16.39
C THR A 132 -6.85 -20.32 17.68
N SER A 133 -6.42 -19.05 17.61
CA SER A 133 -6.03 -18.33 18.82
C SER A 133 -7.18 -17.54 19.42
N GLN A 134 -7.30 -17.56 20.74
CA GLN A 134 -8.30 -16.76 21.46
C GLN A 134 -7.98 -15.26 21.41
N VAL A 135 -9.02 -14.44 21.39
CA VAL A 135 -8.89 -12.98 21.27
C VAL A 135 -8.87 -12.37 22.65
N ASP A 136 -7.87 -11.54 22.91
CA ASP A 136 -7.72 -10.83 24.17
C ASP A 136 -8.51 -9.51 24.12
N PHE A 137 -9.75 -9.55 24.59
CA PHE A 137 -10.64 -8.38 24.60
C PHE A 137 -10.18 -7.27 25.55
N SER A 138 -9.19 -7.51 26.41
CA SER A 138 -8.54 -6.43 27.17
C SER A 138 -7.67 -5.54 26.27
N LYS A 139 -7.18 -6.08 25.15
CA LYS A 139 -6.30 -5.38 24.19
C LYS A 139 -7.03 -4.87 22.96
N THR A 140 -8.15 -5.49 22.59
CA THR A 140 -8.89 -5.13 21.37
C THR A 140 -10.39 -5.15 21.57
N SER A 141 -11.08 -4.17 21.00
CA SER A 141 -12.54 -4.17 20.86
C SER A 141 -13.01 -4.83 19.56
N GLN A 142 -12.08 -5.25 18.69
CA GLN A 142 -12.38 -5.88 17.42
C GLN A 142 -12.60 -7.39 17.59
N LYS A 143 -13.25 -8.02 16.61
CA LYS A 143 -13.47 -9.47 16.58
C LYS A 143 -12.17 -10.29 16.59
N PHE A 144 -11.06 -9.69 16.15
CA PHE A 144 -9.74 -10.32 16.10
C PHE A 144 -8.67 -9.39 16.67
N GLN A 145 -7.54 -9.98 17.10
CA GLN A 145 -6.35 -9.23 17.50
C GLN A 145 -5.80 -8.40 16.34
N ASP A 146 -5.16 -7.27 16.65
CA ASP A 146 -4.44 -6.50 15.62
C ASP A 146 -3.09 -7.15 15.29
N TYR A 147 -2.97 -7.69 14.08
CA TYR A 147 -1.76 -8.34 13.58
C TYR A 147 -0.84 -7.39 12.79
N THR A 148 -1.08 -6.07 12.84
CA THR A 148 -0.24 -5.08 12.12
C THR A 148 1.19 -5.09 12.63
N LEU A 149 1.39 -5.25 13.94
CA LEU A 149 2.68 -5.31 14.61
C LEU A 149 2.72 -6.58 15.45
N ARG A 150 3.76 -7.40 15.25
CA ARG A 150 3.92 -8.72 15.89
C ARG A 150 5.34 -8.95 16.40
N GLU A 151 6.13 -7.90 16.53
CA GLU A 151 7.55 -7.99 16.84
C GLU A 151 7.81 -8.60 18.20
N ASP A 152 6.97 -8.31 19.19
CA ASP A 152 7.10 -8.88 20.54
C ASP A 152 6.93 -10.40 20.52
N GLU A 153 6.13 -10.90 19.57
CA GLU A 153 5.88 -12.32 19.38
C GLU A 153 6.92 -13.00 18.49
N ILE A 154 7.45 -12.27 17.51
CA ILE A 154 8.44 -12.77 16.55
C ILE A 154 9.85 -12.72 17.12
N ALA A 155 10.19 -11.71 17.93
CA ALA A 155 11.54 -11.50 18.47
C ALA A 155 12.10 -12.70 19.24
N PRO A 156 11.34 -13.42 20.09
CA PRO A 156 11.81 -14.62 20.78
C PRO A 156 12.33 -15.71 19.84
N ALA A 157 11.77 -15.83 18.62
CA ALA A 157 12.22 -16.83 17.65
C ALA A 157 13.63 -16.58 17.10
N PHE A 158 14.18 -15.38 17.31
CA PHE A 158 15.52 -14.98 16.89
C PHE A 158 16.53 -14.87 18.04
N GLN A 159 16.09 -15.11 19.28
CA GLN A 159 16.96 -15.06 20.43
C GLN A 159 17.90 -16.29 20.47
N PRO A 160 19.16 -16.11 20.90
CA PRO A 160 20.05 -17.24 21.13
C PRO A 160 19.49 -18.16 22.21
N LYS A 161 19.76 -19.46 22.07
CA LYS A 161 19.56 -20.41 23.15
C LYS A 161 20.56 -20.15 24.29
N PRO A 162 20.23 -20.54 25.53
CA PRO A 162 21.19 -20.45 26.64
C PRO A 162 22.52 -21.10 26.27
N GLY A 163 23.61 -20.33 26.36
CA GLY A 163 24.97 -20.79 26.02
C GLY A 163 25.40 -20.62 24.56
N GLN A 164 24.58 -20.03 23.68
CA GLN A 164 24.99 -19.67 22.31
C GLN A 164 25.14 -18.15 22.15
N THR A 165 26.18 -17.70 21.43
CA THR A 165 26.37 -16.30 21.04
C THR A 165 25.88 -16.09 19.59
N GLY A 166 25.12 -15.01 19.37
CA GLY A 166 24.62 -14.62 18.04
C GLY A 166 23.11 -14.80 17.84
N ILE A 167 22.60 -14.29 16.71
CA ILE A 167 21.18 -14.38 16.34
C ILE A 167 20.89 -15.80 15.83
N GLN A 168 19.94 -16.51 16.44
CA GLN A 168 19.47 -17.79 15.92
C GLN A 168 18.43 -17.54 14.82
N MET A 169 18.60 -18.17 13.65
CA MET A 169 17.55 -18.15 12.63
C MET A 169 16.53 -19.25 12.91
N PRO A 170 15.22 -18.93 12.97
CA PRO A 170 14.19 -19.94 13.14
C PRO A 170 14.17 -20.92 11.96
N LYS A 171 13.87 -22.18 12.24
CA LYS A 171 13.74 -23.21 11.20
C LYS A 171 12.49 -22.96 10.38
N ILE A 172 12.60 -23.02 9.07
CA ILE A 172 11.44 -22.95 8.16
C ILE A 172 10.64 -24.28 8.28
N PRO A 173 9.33 -24.21 8.59
CA PRO A 173 8.46 -25.39 8.60
C PRO A 173 8.52 -26.15 7.28
N LYS A 174 8.49 -27.49 7.31
CA LYS A 174 8.71 -28.34 6.13
C LYS A 174 7.84 -27.93 4.92
N ARG A 175 6.56 -27.61 5.15
CA ARG A 175 5.59 -27.20 4.12
C ARG A 175 5.92 -25.87 3.43
N LEU A 176 6.72 -25.01 4.07
CA LEU A 176 7.05 -23.67 3.60
C LEU A 176 8.45 -23.56 2.98
N ARG A 177 9.20 -24.67 2.89
CA ARG A 177 10.55 -24.67 2.32
C ARG A 177 10.50 -24.64 0.78
N GLY A 178 11.55 -24.14 0.16
CA GLY A 178 11.73 -24.19 -1.29
C GLY A 178 11.24 -22.91 -1.97
N ASP A 179 10.45 -23.05 -3.03
CA ASP A 179 10.04 -21.95 -3.92
C ASP A 179 9.43 -20.75 -3.19
N LEU A 180 8.75 -20.98 -2.07
CA LEU A 180 8.12 -19.92 -1.28
C LEU A 180 9.12 -18.87 -0.78
N GLU A 181 10.33 -19.26 -0.38
CA GLU A 181 11.39 -18.33 0.04
C GLU A 181 11.69 -17.34 -1.09
N GLN A 182 11.88 -17.86 -2.31
CA GLN A 182 12.13 -17.04 -3.50
C GLN A 182 10.91 -16.18 -3.89
N LEU A 183 9.69 -16.67 -3.66
CA LEU A 183 8.47 -15.89 -3.93
C LEU A 183 8.32 -14.72 -2.95
N VAL A 184 8.59 -14.91 -1.67
CA VAL A 184 8.59 -13.84 -0.66
C VAL A 184 9.66 -12.80 -0.96
N GLU A 185 10.85 -13.26 -1.35
CA GLU A 185 11.92 -12.39 -1.82
C GLU A 185 11.51 -11.55 -3.04
N ARG A 186 10.88 -12.18 -4.04
CA ARG A 186 10.36 -11.48 -5.23
C ARG A 186 9.25 -10.50 -4.86
N LEU A 187 8.38 -10.85 -3.90
CA LEU A 187 7.35 -9.97 -3.38
C LEU A 187 7.97 -8.71 -2.77
N GLN A 188 9.03 -8.84 -1.96
CA GLN A 188 9.75 -7.69 -1.40
C GLN A 188 10.34 -6.81 -2.50
N THR A 189 11.02 -7.39 -3.48
CA THR A 189 11.61 -6.64 -4.59
C THR A 189 10.55 -5.93 -5.43
N ARG A 190 9.45 -6.61 -5.75
CA ARG A 190 8.32 -6.02 -6.51
C ARG A 190 7.65 -4.89 -5.74
N HIS A 191 7.43 -5.07 -4.44
CA HIS A 191 6.92 -4.02 -3.56
C HIS A 191 7.83 -2.78 -3.55
N GLY A 192 9.14 -2.96 -3.36
CA GLY A 192 10.10 -1.85 -3.34
C GLY A 192 10.24 -1.12 -4.68
N ARG A 193 10.00 -1.80 -5.81
CA ARG A 193 10.01 -1.20 -7.16
C ARG A 193 8.65 -0.64 -7.58
N CYS A 194 7.58 -0.86 -6.81
CA CYS A 194 6.24 -0.46 -7.19
C CYS A 194 6.07 1.06 -7.05
N SER A 195 5.88 1.75 -8.17
CA SER A 195 5.55 3.18 -8.17
C SER A 195 4.06 3.40 -7.90
N TYR A 196 3.69 3.42 -6.62
CA TYR A 196 2.31 3.67 -6.19
C TYR A 196 1.79 5.04 -6.64
N VAL A 197 2.65 6.05 -6.70
CA VAL A 197 2.29 7.41 -7.13
C VAL A 197 1.83 7.40 -8.59
N GLU A 198 2.59 6.74 -9.48
CA GLU A 198 2.26 6.69 -10.90
C GLU A 198 1.01 5.85 -11.16
N LEU A 199 0.84 4.74 -10.43
CA LEU A 199 -0.39 3.96 -10.47
C LEU A 199 -1.60 4.79 -10.02
N LEU A 200 -1.46 5.56 -8.93
CA LEU A 200 -2.54 6.39 -8.42
C LEU A 200 -2.91 7.48 -9.44
N ARG A 201 -1.92 8.16 -10.03
CA ARG A 201 -2.14 9.16 -11.09
C ARG A 201 -2.83 8.59 -12.32
N HIS A 202 -2.49 7.36 -12.70
CA HIS A 202 -3.06 6.70 -13.87
C HIS A 202 -4.51 6.26 -13.64
N TYR A 203 -4.79 5.58 -12.52
CA TYR A 203 -6.11 4.97 -12.28
C TYR A 203 -7.08 5.90 -11.56
N CYS A 204 -6.60 6.80 -10.71
CA CYS A 204 -7.39 7.70 -9.87
C CYS A 204 -6.95 9.16 -10.06
N PRO A 205 -7.01 9.72 -11.28
CA PRO A 205 -6.51 11.07 -11.55
C PRO A 205 -7.27 12.12 -10.75
N CYS A 206 -6.52 13.02 -10.12
CA CYS A 206 -7.06 14.17 -9.41
C CYS A 206 -7.14 15.40 -10.32
N VAL A 207 -8.04 16.34 -10.01
CA VAL A 207 -8.15 17.64 -10.72
C VAL A 207 -6.84 18.42 -10.71
N PHE A 208 -6.00 18.21 -9.69
CA PHE A 208 -4.68 18.82 -9.56
C PHE A 208 -3.57 18.11 -10.35
N ASP A 209 -3.81 16.89 -10.85
CA ASP A 209 -2.83 16.14 -11.65
C ASP A 209 -2.79 16.61 -13.11
N ARG A 210 -3.74 17.44 -13.53
CA ARG A 210 -3.73 18.03 -14.87
C ARG A 210 -2.66 19.12 -14.90
N PRO A 211 -1.59 18.99 -15.71
CA PRO A 211 -0.73 20.14 -15.96
C PRO A 211 -1.63 21.22 -16.57
N HIS A 212 -1.63 22.41 -15.96
CA HIS A 212 -2.19 23.60 -16.58
C HIS A 212 -1.52 23.73 -17.94
N ARG A 213 -2.19 23.26 -19.00
CA ARG A 213 -1.89 23.76 -20.33
C ARG A 213 -2.19 25.23 -20.23
N THR A 214 -1.15 26.05 -20.20
CA THR A 214 -1.25 27.46 -20.55
C THR A 214 -1.82 27.47 -21.96
N ARG A 215 -3.14 27.47 -22.08
CA ARG A 215 -3.84 27.85 -23.28
C ARG A 215 -3.43 29.30 -23.46
N LYS A 216 -2.35 29.54 -24.23
CA LYS A 216 -2.12 30.84 -24.83
C LYS A 216 -3.45 31.19 -25.51
N PRO A 217 -4.08 32.33 -25.17
CA PRO A 217 -5.30 32.73 -25.85
C PRO A 217 -4.99 32.74 -27.34
N LYS A 218 -5.75 31.95 -28.10
CA LYS A 218 -5.69 31.94 -29.56
C LYS A 218 -6.18 33.32 -29.97
N MET A 219 -5.26 34.24 -30.24
CA MET A 219 -5.58 35.56 -30.75
C MET A 219 -6.31 35.34 -32.08
N GLU A 220 -7.61 35.59 -32.05
CA GLU A 220 -8.47 35.61 -33.22
C GLU A 220 -7.89 36.69 -34.15
N LYS A 221 -7.34 36.25 -35.28
CA LYS A 221 -6.83 37.15 -36.31
C LYS A 221 -8.04 37.58 -37.14
N ASP A 222 -8.73 38.61 -36.67
CA ASP A 222 -9.61 39.37 -37.52
C ASP A 222 -8.76 40.17 -38.52
N PHE A 223 -8.95 39.80 -39.79
CA PHE A 223 -8.59 40.62 -40.92
C PHE A 223 -9.37 41.93 -40.83
N ILE A 224 -8.70 43.08 -40.84
CA ILE A 224 -9.11 44.24 -41.64
C ILE A 224 -7.88 45.10 -41.97
N SER A 225 -7.95 45.57 -43.22
CA SER A 225 -7.02 46.32 -44.05
C SER A 225 -6.64 47.72 -43.52
N SER A 226 -5.41 48.12 -43.88
CA SER A 226 -4.93 49.45 -44.28
C SER A 226 -5.41 50.71 -43.53
N HIS A 227 -4.47 51.48 -42.98
CA HIS A 227 -4.06 52.81 -43.49
C HIS A 227 -3.01 53.46 -42.55
N LYS A 228 -1.94 54.02 -43.13
CA LYS A 228 -0.90 54.87 -42.47
C LYS A 228 -1.37 56.34 -42.40
N PRO A 229 -0.80 57.19 -41.52
CA PRO A 229 0.39 58.02 -41.87
C PRO A 229 1.41 58.18 -40.69
N LYS A 230 2.75 58.07 -40.87
CA LYS A 230 3.80 59.13 -41.04
C LYS A 230 3.56 60.42 -40.21
N GLN A 231 4.45 60.86 -39.31
CA GLN A 231 5.71 61.66 -39.51
C GLN A 231 6.46 61.82 -38.15
N SER A 232 7.79 61.58 -38.01
CA SER A 232 8.95 62.52 -38.07
C SER A 232 9.12 63.43 -36.81
N GLN A 233 10.25 63.74 -36.17
CA GLN A 233 11.71 63.77 -36.46
C GLN A 233 12.59 63.74 -35.18
N LEU A 234 13.88 63.44 -35.40
CA LEU A 234 15.19 63.78 -34.75
C LEU A 234 15.21 64.83 -33.59
N VAL A 235 16.17 64.91 -32.65
CA VAL A 235 17.65 65.05 -32.75
C VAL A 235 18.33 64.74 -31.39
N SER A 236 19.60 64.35 -31.44
CA SER A 236 20.58 64.13 -30.36
C SER A 236 21.02 65.39 -29.59
N THR A 237 21.60 65.25 -28.38
CA THR A 237 22.95 65.77 -28.02
C THR A 237 23.31 65.57 -26.53
N ALA A 238 24.60 65.72 -26.25
CA ALA A 238 25.39 65.16 -25.18
C ALA A 238 25.38 65.91 -23.83
N SER A 239 25.76 65.15 -22.78
CA SER A 239 26.73 65.50 -21.73
C SER A 239 26.51 66.74 -20.83
N ARG A 240 26.31 66.50 -19.51
CA ARG A 240 27.19 67.04 -18.44
C ARG A 240 26.96 66.37 -17.07
N ARG A 241 28.06 66.05 -16.39
CA ARG A 241 28.16 65.52 -15.01
C ARG A 241 27.97 66.63 -13.96
N ARG A 242 27.35 66.30 -12.80
CA ARG A 242 27.75 66.55 -11.38
C ARG A 242 26.58 66.13 -10.45
N ARG A 243 26.72 65.07 -9.62
CA ARG A 243 27.00 65.06 -8.15
C ARG A 243 26.20 66.12 -7.36
N ALA A 244 25.48 65.88 -6.27
CA ALA A 244 25.23 64.71 -5.42
C ALA A 244 24.10 65.05 -4.41
N PHE A 245 23.69 64.03 -3.64
CA PHE A 245 22.98 64.04 -2.35
C PHE A 245 21.44 63.83 -2.28
N SER A 246 21.14 62.63 -1.77
CA SER A 246 20.11 62.28 -0.78
C SER A 246 18.64 62.35 -1.19
N GLN A 247 18.07 61.18 -1.47
CA GLN A 247 16.99 60.57 -0.69
C GLN A 247 16.66 59.18 -1.28
N LYS A 248 16.56 58.16 -0.42
CA LYS A 248 16.20 56.79 -0.80
C LYS A 248 14.73 56.72 -1.24
N PRO A 249 14.39 56.10 -2.38
CA PRO A 249 13.04 55.61 -2.66
C PRO A 249 12.95 54.07 -2.49
N PRO A 250 11.74 53.53 -2.37
CA PRO A 250 11.41 52.41 -1.50
C PRO A 250 11.64 51.02 -2.12
N GLU A 251 11.65 50.04 -1.22
CA GLU A 251 11.72 48.61 -1.46
C GLU A 251 10.85 48.15 -2.64
N LYS A 252 11.47 47.41 -3.57
CA LYS A 252 10.75 46.64 -4.57
C LYS A 252 9.92 45.57 -3.85
N VAL A 253 8.62 45.83 -3.77
CA VAL A 253 7.59 44.82 -3.52
C VAL A 253 7.80 43.70 -4.54
N TRP A 254 8.26 42.54 -4.06
CA TRP A 254 8.29 41.35 -4.88
C TRP A 254 6.86 40.99 -5.25
N ALA A 255 6.61 41.00 -6.56
CA ALA A 255 5.36 40.56 -7.16
C ALA A 255 5.02 39.14 -6.68
N ASP A 256 3.94 39.07 -5.91
CA ASP A 256 2.86 38.11 -6.00
C ASP A 256 3.24 36.76 -6.62
N THR A 257 3.65 35.81 -5.77
CA THR A 257 3.67 34.41 -6.13
C THR A 257 2.23 33.94 -6.22
N GLN A 258 1.59 34.14 -7.37
CA GLN A 258 0.25 33.62 -7.65
C GLN A 258 0.29 32.09 -7.50
N LEU A 259 -0.25 31.62 -6.37
CA LEU A 259 -0.68 30.24 -6.22
C LEU A 259 -1.65 29.94 -7.38
N PRO A 260 -1.48 28.83 -8.12
CA PRO A 260 -2.39 28.45 -9.18
C PRO A 260 -3.83 28.46 -8.66
N ALA A 261 -4.73 29.15 -9.36
CA ALA A 261 -6.14 29.20 -9.02
C ALA A 261 -6.67 27.76 -8.85
N LEU A 262 -7.13 27.45 -7.63
CA LEU A 262 -7.71 26.14 -7.33
C LEU A 262 -8.89 25.92 -8.29
N PRO A 263 -9.04 24.72 -8.91
CA PRO A 263 -10.22 24.40 -9.69
C PRO A 263 -11.47 24.70 -8.87
N GLU A 264 -12.45 25.42 -9.44
CA GLU A 264 -13.74 25.71 -8.80
C GLU A 264 -14.48 24.39 -8.50
N CYS A 265 -14.16 23.78 -7.37
CA CYS A 265 -14.88 22.63 -6.84
C CYS A 265 -15.99 23.17 -5.95
N LYS A 266 -17.23 23.00 -6.40
CA LYS A 266 -18.42 23.49 -5.68
C LYS A 266 -18.64 22.74 -4.37
N SER A 267 -18.11 21.52 -4.26
CA SER A 267 -18.15 20.70 -3.05
C SER A 267 -16.93 19.78 -2.91
N LEU A 268 -16.52 19.49 -1.67
CA LEU A 268 -15.52 18.45 -1.39
C LEU A 268 -15.96 17.06 -1.89
N VAL A 269 -17.27 16.84 -2.07
CA VAL A 269 -17.82 15.59 -2.60
C VAL A 269 -17.47 15.40 -4.08
N ASP A 270 -17.22 16.49 -4.81
CA ASP A 270 -16.87 16.45 -6.23
C ASP A 270 -15.44 15.93 -6.45
N LEU A 271 -14.63 15.90 -5.39
CA LEU A 271 -13.26 15.36 -5.38
C LEU A 271 -13.22 13.85 -5.10
N ALA A 272 -14.36 13.18 -4.94
CA ALA A 272 -14.41 11.75 -4.63
C ALA A 272 -14.05 10.90 -5.86
N THR A 273 -13.28 9.83 -5.62
CA THR A 273 -12.90 8.89 -6.69
C THR A 273 -14.01 7.86 -6.93
N PRO A 274 -14.41 7.59 -8.19
CA PRO A 274 -15.33 6.51 -8.52
C PRO A 274 -14.83 5.15 -8.04
N THR A 275 -15.73 4.27 -7.57
CA THR A 275 -15.35 2.94 -7.05
C THR A 275 -14.62 2.07 -8.08
N SER A 276 -14.99 2.17 -9.36
CA SER A 276 -14.33 1.46 -10.46
C SER A 276 -12.86 1.87 -10.63
N GLN A 277 -12.53 3.15 -10.46
CA GLN A 277 -11.15 3.64 -10.49
C GLN A 277 -10.34 3.12 -9.30
N VAL A 278 -10.96 3.13 -8.11
CA VAL A 278 -10.34 2.58 -6.89
C VAL A 278 -10.08 1.08 -7.05
N SER A 279 -11.04 0.34 -7.58
CA SER A 279 -10.93 -1.09 -7.88
C SER A 279 -9.80 -1.36 -8.88
N ALA A 280 -9.77 -0.65 -10.00
CA ALA A 280 -8.72 -0.78 -11.01
C ALA A 280 -7.32 -0.48 -10.44
N PHE A 281 -7.20 0.57 -9.61
CA PHE A 281 -5.97 0.89 -8.90
C PHE A 281 -5.53 -0.26 -7.98
N CYS A 282 -6.42 -0.79 -7.14
CA CYS A 282 -6.11 -1.90 -6.23
C CYS A 282 -5.68 -3.15 -7.00
N GLN A 283 -6.40 -3.53 -8.06
CA GLN A 283 -6.08 -4.67 -8.91
C GLN A 283 -4.71 -4.50 -9.59
N ALA A 284 -4.41 -3.31 -10.11
CA ALA A 284 -3.12 -3.02 -10.75
C ALA A 284 -1.94 -3.06 -9.76
N VAL A 285 -2.15 -2.55 -8.54
CA VAL A 285 -1.16 -2.61 -7.45
C VAL A 285 -0.87 -4.08 -7.10
N LEU A 286 -1.90 -4.89 -6.89
CA LEU A 286 -1.74 -6.30 -6.51
C LEU A 286 -1.09 -7.13 -7.61
N SER A 287 -1.49 -6.92 -8.87
CA SER A 287 -0.88 -7.59 -10.03
C SER A 287 0.62 -7.27 -10.18
N LYS A 288 1.03 -6.05 -9.81
CA LYS A 288 2.44 -5.65 -9.85
C LYS A 288 3.25 -6.20 -8.67
N ILE A 289 2.65 -6.30 -7.50
CA ILE A 289 3.36 -6.65 -6.27
C ILE A 289 3.44 -8.16 -6.09
N ILE A 290 2.34 -8.88 -6.30
CA ILE A 290 2.26 -10.32 -6.03
C ILE A 290 2.89 -11.10 -7.19
N PRO A 291 3.94 -11.91 -6.95
CA PRO A 291 4.44 -12.86 -7.95
C PRO A 291 3.35 -13.81 -8.46
N HIS A 292 3.26 -14.03 -9.78
CA HIS A 292 2.21 -14.86 -10.39
C HIS A 292 2.12 -16.28 -9.81
N LYS A 293 3.26 -16.89 -9.49
CA LYS A 293 3.33 -18.23 -8.87
C LYS A 293 2.60 -18.33 -7.51
N PHE A 294 2.29 -17.22 -6.84
CA PHE A 294 1.44 -17.24 -5.65
C PHE A 294 -0.01 -17.62 -5.95
N TRP A 295 -0.46 -17.45 -7.19
CA TRP A 295 -1.81 -17.82 -7.62
C TRP A 295 -1.89 -19.27 -8.10
N GLY A 296 -0.78 -20.01 -8.10
CA GLY A 296 -0.64 -21.35 -8.68
C GLY A 296 0.22 -21.34 -9.94
N ASP A 297 0.18 -22.44 -10.68
CA ASP A 297 0.92 -22.62 -11.93
C ASP A 297 -0.03 -22.63 -13.14
N GLU A 298 0.51 -22.23 -14.30
CA GLU A 298 -0.14 -22.32 -15.62
C GLU A 298 -1.59 -21.76 -15.65
N ASP A 299 -2.58 -22.61 -15.95
CA ASP A 299 -3.98 -22.21 -16.07
C ASP A 299 -4.65 -21.96 -14.72
N VAL A 300 -4.18 -22.63 -13.66
CA VAL A 300 -4.64 -22.38 -12.28
C VAL A 300 -4.27 -20.96 -11.86
N GLN A 301 -3.06 -20.52 -12.19
CA GLN A 301 -2.59 -19.16 -11.93
C GLN A 301 -3.54 -18.10 -12.47
N LYS A 302 -3.86 -18.16 -13.78
CA LYS A 302 -4.72 -17.17 -14.45
C LYS A 302 -6.14 -17.19 -13.89
N HIS A 303 -6.67 -18.38 -13.61
CA HIS A 303 -8.01 -18.55 -13.02
C HIS A 303 -8.08 -17.92 -11.63
N ASN A 304 -7.17 -18.29 -10.74
CA ASN A 304 -7.14 -17.79 -9.36
C ASN A 304 -6.89 -16.29 -9.31
N GLU A 305 -5.95 -15.78 -10.10
CA GLU A 305 -5.68 -14.35 -10.20
C GLU A 305 -6.95 -13.60 -10.63
N SER A 306 -7.64 -14.04 -11.70
CA SER A 306 -8.89 -13.42 -12.16
C SER A 306 -9.99 -13.46 -11.09
N MET A 307 -10.15 -14.58 -10.39
CA MET A 307 -11.13 -14.72 -9.32
C MET A 307 -10.86 -13.76 -8.17
N ILE A 308 -9.61 -13.63 -7.73
CA ILE A 308 -9.23 -12.70 -6.67
C ILE A 308 -9.45 -11.25 -7.11
N MET A 309 -9.10 -10.88 -8.35
CA MET A 309 -9.36 -9.52 -8.87
C MET A 309 -10.86 -9.16 -8.86
N ARG A 310 -11.74 -10.11 -9.18
CA ARG A 310 -13.21 -9.92 -9.03
C ARG A 310 -13.65 -9.78 -7.58
N LYS A 311 -13.06 -10.54 -6.66
CA LYS A 311 -13.34 -10.43 -5.22
C LYS A 311 -12.87 -9.08 -4.65
N ILE A 312 -11.77 -8.53 -5.16
CA ILE A 312 -11.29 -7.18 -4.80
C ILE A 312 -12.28 -6.12 -5.27
N ASP A 313 -12.77 -6.22 -6.51
CA ASP A 313 -13.79 -5.32 -7.04
C ASP A 313 -15.05 -5.33 -6.18
N HIS A 314 -15.58 -6.54 -5.92
CA HIS A 314 -16.73 -6.72 -5.04
C HIS A 314 -16.47 -6.12 -3.65
N PHE A 315 -15.29 -6.39 -3.06
CA PHE A 315 -14.92 -5.85 -1.77
C PHE A 315 -14.95 -4.32 -1.78
N VAL A 316 -14.43 -3.64 -2.81
CA VAL A 316 -14.46 -2.17 -2.90
C VAL A 316 -15.89 -1.63 -2.97
N GLU A 317 -16.81 -2.33 -3.65
CA GLU A 317 -18.20 -1.93 -3.81
C GLU A 317 -19.09 -2.09 -2.57
N LEU A 318 -18.66 -2.91 -1.60
CA LEU A 318 -19.40 -3.16 -0.36
C LEU A 318 -19.75 -1.86 0.38
N ARG A 319 -20.97 -1.79 0.91
CA ARG A 319 -21.42 -0.69 1.76
C ARG A 319 -20.72 -0.71 3.12
N ARG A 320 -20.94 0.34 3.92
CA ARG A 320 -20.22 0.56 5.18
C ARG A 320 -20.27 -0.59 6.18
N PHE A 321 -21.42 -1.25 6.29
CA PHE A 321 -21.67 -2.33 7.25
C PHE A 321 -21.69 -3.71 6.60
N GLU A 322 -21.36 -3.79 5.32
CA GLU A 322 -21.21 -5.07 4.62
C GLU A 322 -19.78 -5.58 4.81
N THR A 323 -19.65 -6.89 4.97
CA THR A 323 -18.39 -7.58 5.23
C THR A 323 -18.23 -8.76 4.30
N MET A 324 -16.98 -9.07 3.98
CA MET A 324 -16.60 -10.25 3.21
C MET A 324 -15.90 -11.24 4.13
N SER A 325 -16.33 -12.51 4.11
CA SER A 325 -15.70 -13.58 4.89
C SER A 325 -14.54 -14.22 4.14
N LEU A 326 -13.68 -14.94 4.86
CA LEU A 326 -12.64 -15.75 4.27
C LEU A 326 -13.24 -16.87 3.40
N HIS A 327 -14.35 -17.48 3.85
CA HIS A 327 -15.09 -18.44 3.02
C HIS A 327 -15.42 -17.83 1.66
N GLU A 328 -16.07 -16.67 1.64
CA GLU A 328 -16.46 -15.98 0.41
C GLU A 328 -15.24 -15.59 -0.45
N MET A 329 -14.13 -15.19 0.16
CA MET A 329 -12.87 -14.90 -0.55
C MET A 329 -12.28 -16.14 -1.23
N SER A 330 -12.33 -17.29 -0.56
CA SER A 330 -11.77 -18.56 -1.04
C SER A 330 -12.64 -19.28 -2.08
N GLN A 331 -13.92 -18.90 -2.22
CA GLN A 331 -14.84 -19.57 -3.12
C GLN A 331 -14.36 -19.51 -4.58
N ASN A 332 -14.39 -20.68 -5.23
CA ASN A 332 -13.98 -20.93 -6.62
C ASN A 332 -12.48 -20.77 -6.89
N LEU A 333 -11.63 -20.67 -5.87
CA LEU A 333 -10.19 -20.86 -6.05
C LEU A 333 -9.89 -22.34 -6.27
N LYS A 334 -8.94 -22.62 -7.16
CA LYS A 334 -8.38 -23.94 -7.38
C LYS A 334 -7.13 -24.09 -6.51
N ILE A 335 -7.03 -25.22 -5.81
CA ILE A 335 -5.92 -25.52 -4.89
C ILE A 335 -4.94 -26.48 -5.56
#